data_AF-A0A7J2LVV9-F1
#
_entry.id   AF-A0A7J2LVV9-F1
#
_cell.length_a   1.000
_cell.length_b   1.000
_cell.length_c   1.000
_cell.angle_alpha   90.00
_cell.angle_beta   90.00
_cell.angle_gamma   90.00
#
_symmetry.space_group_name_H-M   'P 1'
#
loop_
_entity.id
_entity.type
_entity.pdbx_description
1 polymer ?
#
loop_
_entity_poly.entity_id
_entity_poly.type
_entity_poly.pdbx_seq_one_letter_code
_entity_poly.pdbx_strand_id
1 'polypeptide(L)'
;MECIIFLYALGIWIMLLILSIVNAVIRETLYAPKIGEHLGHAVSSLIAIAYTLAVTYWLVDNIKMDVTRIDLLWIGVFWLILTTVFEFGFG
;
A
#
# COMPACT_ATOMS: atom_id res chain seq x y z
N MET A 1 6.92 22.04 3.74
CA MET A 1 6.61 20.79 3.01
C MET A 1 7.06 20.96 1.58
N GLU A 2 8.13 20.28 1.17
CA GLU A 2 8.59 20.34 -0.22
C GLU A 2 7.69 19.47 -1.10
N CYS A 3 7.19 20.00 -2.22
CA CYS A 3 6.30 19.23 -3.12
C CYS A 3 6.94 17.93 -3.64
N ILE A 4 8.28 17.86 -3.66
CA ILE A 4 9.02 16.69 -4.12
C ILE A 4 8.73 15.46 -3.26
N ILE A 5 8.41 15.62 -1.97
CA ILE A 5 8.09 14.50 -1.07
C ILE A 5 6.83 13.75 -1.51
N PHE A 6 5.85 14.45 -2.10
CA PHE A 6 4.62 13.84 -2.61
C PHE A 6 4.86 13.04 -3.89
N LEU A 7 5.87 13.41 -4.71
CA LEU A 7 6.26 12.61 -5.86
C LEU A 7 6.90 11.29 -5.42
N TYR A 8 7.76 11.32 -4.41
CA TYR A 8 8.27 10.09 -3.79
C TYR A 8 7.13 9.27 -3.19
N ALA A 9 6.25 9.89 -2.40
CA ALA A 9 5.09 9.21 -1.83
C ALA A 9 4.17 8.58 -2.90
N LEU A 10 3.99 9.25 -4.04
CA LEU A 10 3.22 8.72 -5.18
C LEU A 10 3.91 7.50 -5.80
N GLY A 11 5.23 7.55 -6.00
CA GLY A 11 5.99 6.40 -6.52
C GLY A 11 5.88 5.16 -5.63
N ILE A 12 5.92 5.37 -4.32
CA ILE A 12 5.71 4.29 -3.32
C ILE A 12 4.29 3.75 -3.41
N TRP A 13 3.30 4.64 -3.49
CA TRP A 13 1.90 4.24 -3.60
C TRP A 13 1.66 3.40 -4.86
N ILE A 14 2.26 3.76 -6.00
CA ILE A 14 2.21 2.96 -7.24
C ILE A 14 2.83 1.58 -7.03
N MET A 15 3.97 1.49 -6.33
CA MET A 15 4.57 0.19 -6.00
C MET A 15 3.65 -0.67 -5.12
N LEU A 16 3.01 -0.08 -4.10
CA LEU A 16 2.02 -0.76 -3.26
C LEU A 16 0.78 -1.20 -4.05
N LEU A 17 0.34 -0.41 -5.01
CA LEU A 17 -0.76 -0.76 -5.93
C LEU A 17 -0.41 -2.00 -6.76
N ILE A 18 0.80 -2.06 -7.34
CA ILE A 18 1.26 -3.24 -8.08
C ILE A 18 1.29 -4.46 -7.18
N LEU A 19 1.81 -4.34 -5.95
CA LEU A 19 1.82 -5.43 -4.97
C LEU A 19 0.41 -5.88 -4.60
N SER A 20 -0.55 -4.96 -4.50
CA SER A 20 -1.95 -5.28 -4.22
C SER A 20 -2.57 -6.12 -5.34
N ILE A 21 -2.36 -5.74 -6.60
CA ILE A 21 -2.84 -6.50 -7.76
C ILE A 21 -2.21 -7.90 -7.77
N VAL A 22 -0.90 -7.99 -7.57
CA VAL A 22 -0.19 -9.29 -7.51
C VAL A 22 -0.74 -10.15 -6.36
N ASN A 23 -0.97 -9.58 -5.18
CA ASN A 23 -1.53 -10.29 -4.04
C ASN A 23 -2.95 -10.82 -4.32
N ALA A 24 -3.79 -10.05 -5.01
CA ALA A 24 -5.11 -10.49 -5.44
C ALA A 24 -5.03 -11.67 -6.43
N VAL A 25 -4.14 -11.59 -7.42
CA VAL A 25 -3.91 -12.69 -8.37
C VAL A 25 -3.42 -13.96 -7.67
N ILE A 26 -2.45 -13.84 -6.76
CA ILE A 26 -1.93 -14.99 -6.00
C ILE A 26 -3.05 -15.61 -5.14
N ARG A 27 -3.88 -14.79 -4.49
CA ARG A 27 -5.05 -15.25 -3.72
C ARG A 27 -5.97 -16.10 -4.58
N GLU A 28 -6.43 -15.55 -5.68
CA GLU A 28 -7.45 -16.18 -6.54
C GLU A 28 -6.92 -17.43 -7.24
N THR A 29 -5.65 -17.45 -7.61
CA THR A 29 -5.06 -18.55 -8.37
C THR A 29 -4.48 -19.67 -7.51
N LEU A 30 -3.87 -19.37 -6.36
CA LEU A 30 -3.06 -20.35 -5.63
C LEU A 30 -3.73 -20.93 -4.39
N TYR A 31 -4.32 -20.08 -3.54
CA TYR A 31 -4.74 -20.52 -2.20
C TYR A 31 -6.24 -20.39 -1.92
N ALA A 32 -6.95 -19.38 -2.43
CA ALA A 32 -8.41 -19.31 -2.27
C ALA A 32 -9.15 -20.58 -2.79
N PRO A 33 -8.74 -21.20 -3.92
CA PRO A 33 -9.35 -22.46 -4.37
C PRO A 33 -9.15 -23.65 -3.41
N LYS A 34 -8.16 -23.57 -2.51
CA LYS A 34 -7.79 -24.67 -1.60
C LYS A 34 -8.37 -24.50 -0.20
N ILE A 35 -8.42 -23.26 0.30
CA ILE A 35 -8.81 -22.95 1.68
C ILE A 35 -10.17 -22.26 1.78
N GLY A 36 -10.82 -22.00 0.65
CA GLY A 36 -12.07 -21.25 0.56
C GLY A 36 -11.84 -19.74 0.50
N GLU A 37 -12.84 -19.04 -0.05
CA GLU A 37 -12.77 -17.61 -0.36
C GLU A 37 -12.58 -16.76 0.90
N HIS A 38 -13.36 -17.01 1.96
CA HIS A 38 -13.29 -16.21 3.19
C HIS A 38 -11.91 -16.30 3.88
N LEU A 39 -11.33 -17.49 4.00
CA LEU A 39 -9.99 -17.66 4.56
C LEU A 39 -8.92 -17.12 3.61
N GLY A 40 -9.11 -17.28 2.30
CA GLY A 40 -8.27 -16.67 1.27
C GLY A 40 -8.19 -15.15 1.41
N HIS A 41 -9.32 -14.47 1.59
CA HIS A 41 -9.33 -13.03 1.82
C HIS A 41 -8.61 -12.64 3.12
N ALA A 42 -8.87 -13.35 4.23
CA ALA A 42 -8.21 -13.05 5.49
C ALA A 42 -6.68 -13.17 5.40
N VAL A 43 -6.17 -14.24 4.78
CA VAL A 43 -4.73 -14.46 4.56
C VAL A 43 -4.16 -13.39 3.63
N SER A 44 -4.85 -13.07 2.54
CA SER A 44 -4.44 -12.03 1.59
C SER A 44 -4.34 -10.66 2.25
N SER A 45 -5.28 -10.31 3.15
CA SER A 45 -5.24 -9.08 3.93
C SER A 45 -4.05 -9.03 4.90
N LEU A 46 -3.72 -10.15 5.55
CA LEU A 46 -2.53 -10.21 6.42
C LEU A 46 -1.23 -10.02 5.62
N ILE A 47 -1.14 -10.63 4.43
CA ILE A 47 -0.02 -10.41 3.50
C ILE A 47 0.05 -8.94 3.09
N ALA A 48 -1.10 -8.32 2.78
CA ALA A 48 -1.19 -6.92 2.42
C ALA A 48 -0.70 -5.97 3.50
N ILE A 49 -1.12 -6.21 4.74
CA ILE A 49 -0.66 -5.46 5.91
C ILE A 49 0.86 -5.62 6.06
N ALA A 50 1.38 -6.85 5.97
CA ALA A 50 2.80 -7.14 6.18
C ALA A 50 3.69 -6.42 5.15
N TYR A 51 3.39 -6.53 3.85
CA TYR A 51 4.23 -5.84 2.85
C TYR A 51 4.05 -4.33 2.91
N THR A 52 2.85 -3.82 3.24
CA THR A 52 2.62 -2.37 3.32
C THR A 52 3.46 -1.76 4.45
N LEU A 53 3.48 -2.41 5.61
CA LEU A 53 4.32 -2.01 6.73
C LEU A 53 5.81 -2.11 6.39
N ALA A 54 6.24 -3.22 5.79
CA ALA A 54 7.65 -3.42 5.43
C ALA A 54 8.15 -2.37 4.43
N VAL A 55 7.39 -2.12 3.36
CA VAL A 55 7.71 -1.10 2.34
C VAL A 55 7.71 0.29 2.96
N THR A 56 6.67 0.64 3.73
CA THR A 56 6.57 1.96 4.36
C THR A 56 7.71 2.21 5.35
N TYR A 57 8.03 1.24 6.21
CA TYR A 57 9.12 1.34 7.17
C TYR A 57 10.47 1.51 6.48
N TRP A 58 10.76 0.64 5.49
CA TRP A 58 12.00 0.72 4.72
C TRP A 58 12.16 2.08 4.05
N LEU A 59 11.08 2.66 3.52
CA LEU A 59 11.14 3.97 2.89
C LEU A 59 11.33 5.11 3.88
N VAL A 60 10.59 5.13 4.99
CA VAL A 60 10.77 6.16 6.03
C VAL A 60 12.20 6.16 6.56
N ASP A 61 12.80 4.98 6.74
CA ASP A 61 14.19 4.83 7.20
C ASP A 61 15.24 5.29 6.17
N ASN A 62 14.91 5.20 4.87
CA ASN A 62 15.84 5.55 3.78
C ASN A 62 15.66 6.99 3.25
N ILE A 63 14.60 7.71 3.63
CA ILE A 63 14.41 9.11 3.27
C ILE A 63 15.40 9.98 4.07
N LYS A 64 16.43 10.49 3.39
CA LYS A 64 17.44 11.40 3.96
C LYS A 64 17.00 12.88 4.01
N MET A 65 15.70 13.14 3.87
CA MET A 65 15.15 14.50 3.87
C MET A 65 14.67 14.88 5.28
N ASP A 66 14.69 16.16 5.61
CA ASP A 66 14.12 16.68 6.85
C ASP A 66 12.58 16.62 6.79
N VAL A 67 12.03 15.46 7.13
CA VAL A 67 10.58 15.22 7.16
C VAL A 67 10.03 15.49 8.56
N THR A 68 9.08 16.42 8.68
CA THR A 68 8.41 16.67 9.95
C THR A 68 7.28 15.66 10.19
N ARG A 69 6.82 15.53 11.44
CA ARG A 69 5.65 14.68 11.75
C ARG A 69 4.39 15.12 11.01
N ILE A 70 4.25 16.42 10.73
CA ILE A 70 3.12 16.97 10.00
C ILE A 70 3.17 16.53 8.53
N ASP A 71 4.36 16.51 7.92
CA ASP A 71 4.52 16.02 6.54
C ASP A 71 4.13 14.54 6.42
N LEU A 72 4.52 13.69 7.39
CA LEU A 72 4.12 12.28 7.42
C LEU A 72 2.59 12.10 7.52
N LEU A 73 1.91 12.93 8.30
CA LEU A 73 0.45 12.90 8.42
C LEU A 73 -0.21 13.27 7.08
N TRP A 74 0.30 14.29 6.38
CA TRP A 74 -0.20 14.67 5.06
C TRP A 74 0.06 13.61 4.00
N ILE A 75 1.19 12.90 4.06
CA ILE A 75 1.45 11.74 3.20
C ILE A 75 0.42 10.63 3.47
N GLY A 76 0.11 10.36 4.74
CA GLY A 76 -0.94 9.41 5.11
C GLY A 76 -2.31 9.79 4.57
N VAL A 77 -2.71 11.05 4.71
CA VAL A 77 -3.97 11.58 4.13
C VAL A 77 -3.97 11.46 2.60
N PHE A 78 -2.85 11.79 1.96
CA PHE A 78 -2.70 11.68 0.52
C PHE A 78 -2.86 10.24 0.04
N TRP A 79 -2.19 9.28 0.68
CA TRP A 79 -2.37 7.85 0.38
C TRP A 79 -3.80 7.37 0.63
N LEU A 80 -4.44 7.80 1.72
CA LEU A 80 -5.83 7.44 2.00
C LEU A 80 -6.77 7.88 0.87
N ILE A 81 -6.61 9.12 0.40
CA ILE A 81 -7.39 9.66 -0.72
C ILE A 81 -7.14 8.84 -1.98
N LEU A 82 -5.87 8.61 -2.34
CA LEU A 82 -5.52 7.83 -3.54
C LEU A 82 -6.11 6.42 -3.50
N THR A 83 -5.96 5.71 -2.38
CA THR A 83 -6.48 4.35 -2.21
C THR A 83 -8.00 4.33 -2.24
N THR A 84 -8.68 5.31 -1.62
CA THR A 84 -10.14 5.43 -1.68
C THR A 84 -10.62 5.69 -3.11
N VAL A 85 -9.98 6.62 -3.82
CA VAL A 85 -10.31 6.92 -5.23
C VAL A 85 -10.06 5.69 -6.12
N PHE A 86 -9.00 4.93 -5.86
CA PHE A 86 -8.71 3.71 -6.59
C PHE A 86 -9.79 2.64 -6.36
N GLU A 87 -10.05 2.30 -5.10
CA GLU A 87 -11.02 1.27 -4.70
C GLU A 87 -12.43 1.60 -5.21
N PHE A 88 -12.92 2.82 -4.97
CA PHE A 88 -14.29 3.19 -5.37
C PHE A 88 -14.39 3.68 -6.82
N GLY A 89 -13.25 4.00 -7.46
CA GLY A 89 -13.21 4.46 -8.85
C GLY A 89 -13.07 3.33 -9.86
N PHE A 90 -12.38 2.24 -9.50
CA PHE A 90 -12.15 1.08 -10.37
C PHE A 90 -12.87 -0.20 -9.93
N GLY A 91 -13.35 -0.28 -8.68
CA GLY A 91 -14.03 -1.45 -8.12
C GLY A 91 -13.05 -2.47 -7.58
#